data_AF-A0A7X3V8S8-F1
#
_entry.id   AF-A0A7X3V8S8-F1
#
_cell.length_a   1.000
_cell.length_b   1.000
_cell.length_c   1.000
_cell.angle_alpha   90.00
_cell.angle_beta   90.00
_cell.angle_gamma   90.00
#
_symmetry.space_group_name_H-M   'P 1'
#
loop_
_entity.id
_entity.type
_entity.pdbx_description
1 polymer ?
#
loop_
_entity_poly.entity_id
_entity_poly.type
_entity_poly.pdbx_seq_one_letter_code
_entity_poly.pdbx_strand_id
1 'polypeptide(L)'
;MFTNPSSPRVLELIRESLERDVMPELQTNASKVTVQMIQQMLLSVERRLPVEQQWMADECGRMARVLSETAEAATAREGAAAEGLRAIGERVSAAPEFPEIPPFAAINESYSELSTLLTEAIGHLHRLDGEGWEQAPEQIQKLRAYLQLRINRDMQGIFAMDAGGLLGRG
;
A
#
# COMPACT_ATOMS: atom_id res chain seq x y z
N MET A 1 -37.88 -0.62 2.31
CA MET A 1 -36.91 -0.39 1.22
C MET A 1 -35.58 -0.94 1.71
N PHE A 2 -35.25 -2.18 1.33
CA PHE A 2 -34.01 -2.84 1.73
C PHE A 2 -32.92 -2.49 0.72
N THR A 3 -32.38 -1.28 0.82
CA THR A 3 -31.15 -0.91 0.11
C THR A 3 -29.98 -1.37 0.94
N ASN A 4 -29.08 -2.16 0.37
CA ASN A 4 -27.78 -2.40 0.98
C ASN A 4 -27.10 -1.03 1.18
N PRO A 5 -26.80 -0.62 2.42
CA PRO A 5 -26.15 0.66 2.65
C PRO A 5 -24.75 0.64 2.01
N SER A 6 -24.34 1.76 1.42
CA SER A 6 -22.99 1.92 0.90
C SER A 6 -21.97 1.85 2.05
N SER A 7 -20.73 1.45 1.77
CA SER A 7 -19.67 1.41 2.78
C SER A 7 -19.47 2.74 3.53
N PRO A 8 -19.49 3.93 2.86
CA PRO A 8 -19.46 5.21 3.57
C PRO A 8 -20.64 5.38 4.54
N ARG A 9 -21.86 5.00 4.14
CA ARG A 9 -23.04 5.09 5.02
C ARG A 9 -22.93 4.15 6.22
N VAL A 10 -22.37 2.96 6.06
CA VAL A 10 -22.11 2.04 7.19
C VAL A 10 -21.11 2.66 8.17
N LEU A 11 -20.02 3.26 7.68
CA LEU A 11 -19.01 3.91 8.53
C LEU A 11 -19.59 5.11 9.29
N GLU A 12 -20.41 5.92 8.62
CA GLU A 12 -21.15 7.03 9.24
C GLU A 12 -22.04 6.54 10.38
N LEU A 13 -22.86 5.51 10.14
CA LEU A 13 -23.75 4.93 11.16
C LEU A 13 -22.99 4.34 12.36
N ILE A 14 -21.84 3.71 12.13
CA ILE A 14 -20.98 3.21 13.22
C ILE A 14 -20.49 4.39 14.07
N ARG A 15 -20.03 5.49 13.45
CA ARG A 15 -19.58 6.67 14.18
C ARG A 15 -20.71 7.33 14.96
N GLU A 16 -21.89 7.46 14.36
CA GLU A 16 -23.09 7.97 15.06
C GLU A 16 -23.42 7.12 16.29
N SER A 17 -23.35 5.78 16.19
CA SER A 17 -23.62 4.89 17.32
C SER A 17 -22.52 4.95 18.39
N LEU A 18 -21.25 5.07 18.00
CA LEU A 18 -20.15 5.28 18.95
C LEU A 18 -20.35 6.57 19.75
N GLU A 19 -20.83 7.65 19.12
CA GLU A 19 -21.04 8.93 19.77
C GLU A 19 -22.30 8.94 20.66
N ARG A 20 -23.43 8.43 20.15
CA ARG A 20 -24.73 8.51 20.83
C ARG A 20 -24.94 7.40 21.85
N ASP A 21 -24.48 6.19 21.54
CA ASP A 21 -24.85 4.99 22.30
C ASP A 21 -23.69 4.48 23.17
N VAL A 22 -22.42 4.67 22.74
CA VAL A 22 -21.24 4.16 23.50
C VAL A 22 -20.60 5.24 24.36
N MET A 23 -20.29 6.42 23.81
CA MET A 23 -19.57 7.49 24.50
C MET A 23 -20.17 7.90 25.87
N PRO A 24 -21.51 7.98 26.04
CA PRO A 24 -22.12 8.36 27.32
C PRO A 24 -21.86 7.38 28.46
N GLU A 25 -21.71 6.09 28.14
CA GLU A 25 -21.52 5.01 29.12
C GLU A 25 -20.06 4.90 29.61
N LEU A 26 -19.13 5.56 28.92
CA LEU A 26 -17.70 5.51 29.23
C LEU A 26 -17.37 6.35 30.47
N GLN A 27 -16.82 5.70 31.49
CA GLN A 27 -16.54 6.32 32.79
C GLN A 27 -15.15 6.97 32.88
N THR A 28 -14.19 6.53 32.05
CA THR A 28 -12.80 7.01 32.14
C THR A 28 -12.42 7.87 30.94
N ASN A 29 -11.59 8.89 31.17
CA ASN A 29 -11.03 9.72 30.10
C ASN A 29 -10.25 8.88 29.09
N ALA A 30 -9.51 7.86 29.56
CA ALA A 30 -8.79 6.94 28.69
C ALA A 30 -9.73 6.24 27.70
N SER A 31 -10.85 5.66 28.19
CA SER A 31 -11.83 5.00 27.31
C SER A 31 -12.48 5.94 26.30
N LYS A 32 -12.78 7.19 26.70
CA LYS A 32 -13.33 8.22 25.80
C LYS A 32 -12.34 8.59 24.69
N VAL A 33 -11.07 8.79 25.05
CA VAL A 33 -10.00 9.07 24.09
C VAL A 33 -9.82 7.89 23.12
N THR A 34 -9.86 6.65 23.60
CA THR A 34 -9.79 5.47 22.72
C THR A 34 -10.94 5.44 21.70
N VAL A 35 -12.17 5.72 22.12
CA VAL A 35 -13.31 5.78 21.17
C VAL A 35 -13.16 6.93 20.18
N GLN A 36 -12.68 8.10 20.62
CA GLN A 36 -12.37 9.21 19.72
C GLN A 36 -11.29 8.82 18.69
N MET A 37 -10.24 8.11 19.09
CA MET A 37 -9.23 7.59 18.18
C MET A 37 -9.83 6.61 17.16
N ILE A 38 -10.73 5.71 17.59
CA ILE A 38 -11.45 4.81 16.70
C ILE A 38 -12.29 5.60 15.69
N GLN A 39 -13.02 6.61 16.13
CA GLN A 39 -13.80 7.47 15.22
C GLN A 39 -12.90 8.18 14.19
N GLN A 40 -11.70 8.62 14.58
CA GLN A 40 -10.73 9.20 13.64
C GLN A 40 -10.22 8.16 12.62
N MET A 41 -9.96 6.92 13.06
CA MET A 41 -9.58 5.84 12.14
C MET A 41 -10.69 5.53 11.14
N LEU A 42 -11.96 5.47 11.59
CA LEU A 42 -13.11 5.26 10.70
C LEU A 42 -13.27 6.39 9.67
N LEU A 43 -13.10 7.64 10.11
CA LEU A 43 -13.12 8.82 9.22
C LEU A 43 -11.98 8.78 8.20
N SER A 44 -10.80 8.30 8.58
CA SER A 44 -9.67 8.11 7.65
C SER A 44 -10.01 7.07 6.57
N VAL A 45 -10.61 5.94 6.95
CA VAL A 45 -11.08 4.92 5.99
C VAL A 45 -12.15 5.49 5.07
N GLU A 46 -13.15 6.18 5.62
CA GLU A 46 -14.25 6.79 4.87
C GLU A 46 -13.73 7.73 3.76
N ARG A 47 -12.73 8.57 4.07
CA ARG A 47 -12.10 9.49 3.12
C ARG A 47 -11.29 8.80 2.03
N ARG A 48 -10.73 7.61 2.32
CA ARG A 48 -9.93 6.85 1.36
C ARG A 48 -10.77 6.03 0.39
N LEU A 49 -11.92 5.53 0.83
CA LEU A 49 -12.79 4.65 0.03
C LEU A 49 -13.04 5.13 -1.41
N PRO A 50 -13.30 6.43 -1.70
CA PRO A 50 -13.60 6.87 -3.06
C PRO A 50 -12.41 6.80 -4.02
N VAL A 51 -11.17 6.84 -3.51
CA VAL A 51 -9.94 6.94 -4.31
C VAL A 51 -9.05 5.69 -4.20
N GLU A 52 -9.38 4.77 -3.29
CA GLU A 52 -8.54 3.61 -2.96
C GLU A 52 -8.29 2.70 -4.15
N GLN A 53 -9.31 2.39 -4.95
CA GLN A 53 -9.14 1.54 -6.15
C GLN A 53 -8.14 2.14 -7.14
N GLN A 54 -8.29 3.44 -7.44
CA GLN A 54 -7.38 4.13 -8.35
C GLN A 54 -5.96 4.14 -7.81
N TRP A 55 -5.79 4.46 -6.51
CA TRP A 55 -4.48 4.50 -5.88
C TRP A 55 -3.79 3.13 -5.89
N MET A 56 -4.56 2.06 -5.67
CA MET A 56 -4.04 0.70 -5.71
C MET A 56 -3.68 0.27 -7.14
N ALA A 57 -4.47 0.64 -8.14
CA ALA A 57 -4.14 0.38 -9.54
C ALA A 57 -2.85 1.10 -9.96
N ASP A 58 -2.73 2.39 -9.64
CA ASP A 58 -1.51 3.18 -9.88
C ASP A 58 -0.30 2.56 -9.17
N GLU A 59 -0.51 2.03 -7.96
CA GLU A 59 0.55 1.39 -7.20
C GLU A 59 1.01 0.06 -7.80
N CYS A 60 0.09 -0.75 -8.30
CA CYS A 60 0.43 -1.95 -9.05
C CYS A 60 1.26 -1.59 -10.29
N GLY A 61 0.88 -0.54 -11.02
CA GLY A 61 1.65 -0.05 -12.17
C GLY A 61 3.08 0.40 -11.80
N ARG A 62 3.24 1.09 -10.66
CA ARG A 62 4.57 1.48 -10.14
C ARG A 62 5.42 0.28 -9.74
N MET A 63 4.84 -0.70 -9.01
CA MET A 63 5.52 -1.94 -8.63
C MET A 63 5.96 -2.73 -9.87
N ALA A 64 5.07 -2.87 -10.84
CA ALA A 64 5.35 -3.56 -12.08
C ALA A 64 6.53 -2.91 -12.81
N ARG A 65 6.51 -1.59 -12.97
CA ARG A 65 7.60 -0.85 -13.63
C ARG A 65 8.96 -1.06 -12.96
N VAL A 66 9.04 -0.85 -11.65
CA VAL A 66 10.34 -0.96 -10.94
C VAL A 66 10.87 -2.40 -10.97
N LEU A 67 9.98 -3.40 -10.92
CA LEU A 67 10.35 -4.81 -11.04
C LEU A 67 10.85 -5.15 -12.44
N SER A 68 10.18 -4.66 -13.50
CA SER A 68 10.62 -4.85 -14.88
C SER A 68 11.98 -4.21 -15.15
N GLU A 69 12.20 -2.97 -14.69
CA GLU A 69 13.50 -2.28 -14.80
C GLU A 69 14.61 -3.04 -14.05
N THR A 70 14.31 -3.58 -12.87
CA THR A 70 15.25 -4.40 -12.09
C THR A 70 15.59 -5.71 -12.81
N ALA A 71 14.59 -6.37 -13.37
CA ALA A 71 14.78 -7.61 -14.14
C ALA A 71 15.61 -7.37 -15.41
N GLU A 72 15.33 -6.27 -16.12
CA GLU A 72 16.05 -5.88 -17.32
C GLU A 72 17.54 -5.66 -17.04
N ALA A 73 17.89 -4.98 -15.94
CA ALA A 73 19.28 -4.78 -15.54
C ALA A 73 20.04 -6.12 -15.33
N ALA A 74 19.35 -7.16 -14.86
CA ALA A 74 19.93 -8.48 -14.63
C ALA A 74 20.00 -9.37 -15.89
N THR A 75 19.50 -8.91 -17.05
CA THR A 75 19.33 -9.75 -18.26
C THR A 75 20.62 -10.43 -18.70
N ALA A 76 21.74 -9.71 -18.72
CA ALA A 76 23.03 -10.21 -19.17
C ALA A 76 23.81 -11.03 -18.11
N ARG A 77 23.25 -11.20 -16.90
CA ARG A 77 23.92 -11.89 -15.79
C ARG A 77 23.52 -13.37 -15.71
N GLU A 78 24.49 -14.22 -15.48
CA GLU A 78 24.27 -15.65 -15.25
C GLU A 78 24.14 -15.95 -13.74
N GLY A 79 23.51 -17.08 -13.42
CA GLY A 79 23.35 -17.56 -12.05
C GLY A 79 21.90 -17.51 -11.55
N ALA A 80 21.60 -18.34 -10.54
CA ALA A 80 20.25 -18.55 -10.03
C ALA A 80 19.57 -17.27 -9.52
N ALA A 81 20.34 -16.30 -8.99
CA ALA A 81 19.79 -15.03 -8.54
C ALA A 81 19.35 -14.13 -9.71
N ALA A 82 20.11 -14.08 -10.81
CA ALA A 82 19.75 -13.35 -12.02
C ALA A 82 18.58 -14.02 -12.76
N GLU A 83 18.55 -15.36 -12.79
CA GLU A 83 17.41 -16.13 -13.29
C GLU A 83 16.13 -15.82 -12.50
N GLY A 84 16.23 -15.72 -11.17
CA GLY A 84 15.11 -15.31 -10.32
C GLY A 84 14.58 -13.92 -10.67
N LEU A 85 15.46 -12.94 -10.88
CA LEU A 85 15.05 -11.60 -11.32
C LEU A 85 14.40 -11.60 -12.70
N ARG A 86 14.91 -12.39 -13.66
CA ARG A 86 14.27 -12.54 -14.98
C ARG A 86 12.88 -13.17 -14.88
N ALA A 87 12.73 -14.22 -14.07
CA ALA A 87 11.43 -14.85 -13.84
C ALA A 87 10.42 -13.88 -13.19
N ILE A 88 10.87 -13.01 -12.29
CA ILE A 88 10.04 -11.92 -11.75
C ILE A 88 9.63 -10.96 -12.88
N GLY A 89 10.56 -10.54 -13.73
CA GLY A 89 10.27 -9.68 -14.89
C GLY A 89 9.24 -10.29 -15.86
N GLU A 90 9.36 -11.58 -16.15
CA GLU A 90 8.40 -12.31 -16.99
C GLU A 90 7.00 -12.34 -16.36
N ARG A 91 6.89 -12.63 -15.06
CA ARG A 91 5.60 -12.64 -14.33
C ARG A 91 4.93 -11.26 -14.35
N VAL A 92 5.72 -10.20 -14.15
CA VAL A 92 5.22 -8.83 -14.16
C VAL A 92 4.77 -8.41 -15.55
N SER A 93 5.51 -8.81 -16.59
CA SER A 93 5.18 -8.49 -17.99
C SER A 93 3.93 -9.23 -18.47
N ALA A 94 3.63 -10.39 -17.88
CA ALA A 94 2.42 -11.16 -18.14
C ALA A 94 1.18 -10.64 -17.36
N ALA A 95 1.36 -9.69 -16.44
CA ALA A 95 0.25 -9.15 -15.67
C ALA A 95 -0.67 -8.30 -16.57
N PRO A 96 -1.99 -8.47 -16.51
CA PRO A 96 -2.93 -7.74 -17.35
C PRO A 96 -2.93 -6.25 -16.98
N GLU A 97 -3.04 -5.37 -17.99
CA GLU A 97 -3.36 -3.96 -17.74
C GLU A 97 -4.73 -3.85 -17.07
N PHE A 98 -4.79 -3.04 -16.03
CA PHE A 98 -6.03 -2.80 -15.32
C PHE A 98 -6.99 -1.92 -16.14
N PRO A 99 -8.30 -2.22 -16.16
CA PRO A 99 -9.29 -1.28 -16.67
C PRO A 99 -9.34 -0.02 -15.77
N GLU A 100 -9.94 1.08 -16.26
CA GLU A 100 -10.00 2.37 -15.53
C GLU A 100 -10.58 2.24 -14.11
N ILE A 101 -11.52 1.31 -13.90
CA ILE A 101 -12.03 0.96 -12.56
C ILE A 101 -11.94 -0.57 -12.41
N PRO A 102 -10.91 -1.10 -11.76
CA PRO A 102 -10.75 -2.53 -11.65
C PRO A 102 -11.59 -3.11 -10.50
N PRO A 103 -12.01 -4.38 -10.59
CA PRO A 103 -12.63 -5.06 -9.46
C PRO A 103 -11.69 -5.09 -8.25
N PHE A 104 -12.20 -4.78 -7.05
CA PHE A 104 -11.41 -4.82 -5.81
C PHE A 104 -10.66 -6.15 -5.61
N ALA A 105 -11.30 -7.28 -5.93
CA ALA A 105 -10.67 -8.60 -5.82
C ALA A 105 -9.42 -8.71 -6.71
N ALA A 106 -9.52 -8.31 -7.98
CA ALA A 106 -8.41 -8.36 -8.93
C ALA A 106 -7.27 -7.44 -8.53
N ILE A 107 -7.57 -6.20 -8.11
CA ILE A 107 -6.56 -5.26 -7.58
C ILE A 107 -5.85 -5.86 -6.36
N ASN A 108 -6.58 -6.43 -5.40
CA ASN A 108 -6.00 -6.95 -4.16
C ASN A 108 -5.06 -8.12 -4.44
N GLU A 109 -5.46 -9.03 -5.33
CA GLU A 109 -4.65 -10.17 -5.76
C GLU A 109 -3.34 -9.72 -6.40
N SER A 110 -3.39 -8.84 -7.39
CA SER A 110 -2.17 -8.33 -8.03
C SER A 110 -1.31 -7.49 -7.08
N TYR A 111 -1.92 -6.69 -6.21
CA TYR A 111 -1.17 -5.91 -5.23
C TYR A 111 -0.39 -6.81 -4.27
N SER A 112 -1.03 -7.89 -3.81
CA SER A 112 -0.40 -8.89 -2.95
C SER A 112 0.74 -9.59 -3.70
N GLU A 113 0.50 -10.05 -4.92
CA GLU A 113 1.50 -10.73 -5.74
C GLU A 113 2.71 -9.83 -6.00
N LEU A 114 2.49 -8.60 -6.45
CA LEU A 114 3.56 -7.63 -6.73
C LEU A 114 4.35 -7.27 -5.47
N SER A 115 3.70 -7.18 -4.30
CA SER A 115 4.40 -6.95 -3.02
C SER A 115 5.29 -8.14 -2.63
N THR A 116 4.86 -9.37 -2.91
CA THR A 116 5.68 -10.58 -2.73
C THR A 116 6.88 -10.56 -3.68
N LEU A 117 6.65 -10.31 -4.97
CA LEU A 117 7.71 -10.23 -5.98
C LEU A 117 8.74 -9.15 -5.66
N LEU A 118 8.31 -8.00 -5.12
CA LEU A 118 9.20 -6.93 -4.65
C LEU A 118 10.17 -7.42 -3.55
N THR A 119 9.66 -8.21 -2.62
CA THR A 119 10.46 -8.76 -1.51
C THR A 119 11.43 -9.83 -2.03
N GLU A 120 10.98 -10.69 -2.94
CA GLU A 120 11.82 -11.68 -3.61
C GLU A 120 12.96 -11.00 -4.40
N ALA A 121 12.65 -9.94 -5.15
CA ALA A 121 13.63 -9.18 -5.93
C ALA A 121 14.74 -8.61 -5.04
N ILE A 122 14.40 -8.03 -3.88
CA ILE A 122 15.39 -7.55 -2.90
C ILE A 122 16.31 -8.71 -2.44
N GLY A 123 15.75 -9.89 -2.19
CA GLY A 123 16.51 -11.08 -1.81
C GLY A 123 17.47 -11.55 -2.89
N HIS A 124 17.08 -11.48 -4.16
CA HIS A 124 17.96 -11.80 -5.30
C HIS A 124 19.06 -10.75 -5.48
N LEU A 125 18.73 -9.47 -5.36
CA LEU A 125 19.72 -8.39 -5.47
C LEU A 125 20.77 -8.44 -4.38
N HIS A 126 20.39 -8.74 -3.12
CA HIS A 126 21.37 -8.93 -2.05
C HIS A 126 22.31 -10.11 -2.29
N ARG A 127 21.82 -11.19 -2.92
CA ARG A 127 22.69 -12.30 -3.34
C ARG A 127 23.66 -11.86 -4.44
N LEU A 128 23.18 -11.14 -5.45
CA LEU A 128 24.03 -10.64 -6.53
C LEU A 128 25.07 -9.63 -6.06
N ASP A 129 24.73 -8.80 -5.06
CA ASP A 129 25.68 -7.91 -4.37
C ASP A 129 26.78 -8.71 -3.68
N GLY A 130 26.42 -9.78 -2.96
CA GLY A 130 27.38 -10.72 -2.36
C GLY A 130 28.24 -11.47 -3.38
N GLU A 131 27.75 -11.66 -4.60
CA GLU A 131 28.49 -12.22 -5.74
C GLU A 131 29.35 -11.18 -6.49
N GLY A 132 29.33 -9.92 -6.06
CA GLY A 132 30.13 -8.84 -6.64
C GLY A 132 29.56 -8.22 -7.92
N TRP A 133 28.25 -8.30 -8.16
CA TRP A 133 27.63 -7.61 -9.29
C TRP A 133 27.59 -6.10 -9.05
N GLU A 134 28.39 -5.35 -9.81
CA GLU A 134 28.58 -3.88 -9.62
C GLU A 134 27.29 -3.06 -9.69
N GLN A 135 26.26 -3.53 -10.42
CA GLN A 135 24.99 -2.81 -10.53
C GLN A 135 23.99 -3.15 -9.40
N ALA A 136 24.24 -4.20 -8.60
CA ALA A 136 23.33 -4.61 -7.54
C ALA A 136 23.05 -3.50 -6.50
N PRO A 137 24.05 -2.74 -5.99
CA PRO A 137 23.81 -1.64 -5.06
C PRO A 137 22.88 -0.56 -5.62
N GLU A 138 23.05 -0.20 -6.90
CA GLU A 138 22.21 0.80 -7.56
C GLU A 138 20.75 0.34 -7.64
N GLN A 139 20.52 -0.92 -8.02
CA GLN A 139 19.18 -1.49 -8.12
C GLN A 139 18.51 -1.64 -6.74
N ILE A 140 19.27 -2.04 -5.71
CA ILE A 140 18.79 -2.04 -4.32
C ILE A 140 18.36 -0.63 -3.90
N GLN A 141 19.15 0.38 -4.25
CA GLN A 141 18.83 1.76 -3.91
C GLN A 141 17.57 2.27 -4.64
N LYS A 142 17.36 1.88 -5.91
CA LYS A 142 16.12 2.19 -6.65
C LYS A 142 14.88 1.60 -5.96
N LEU A 143 14.92 0.32 -5.58
CA LEU A 143 13.81 -0.32 -4.87
C LEU A 143 13.56 0.32 -3.50
N ARG A 144 14.62 0.67 -2.76
CA ARG A 144 14.49 1.41 -1.49
C ARG A 144 13.88 2.79 -1.67
N ALA A 145 14.28 3.52 -2.70
CA ALA A 145 13.70 4.82 -3.01
C ALA A 145 12.19 4.72 -3.32
N TYR A 146 11.80 3.70 -4.08
CA TYR A 146 10.39 3.39 -4.33
C TYR A 146 9.64 3.06 -3.02
N LEU A 147 10.19 2.20 -2.16
CA LEU A 147 9.59 1.87 -0.86
C LEU A 147 9.44 3.12 0.03
N GLN A 148 10.42 4.01 0.04
CA GLN A 148 10.34 5.26 0.79
C GLN A 148 9.21 6.16 0.27
N LEU A 149 9.04 6.24 -1.06
CA LEU A 149 7.94 6.99 -1.67
C LEU A 149 6.58 6.40 -1.26
N ARG A 150 6.46 5.07 -1.26
CA ARG A 150 5.25 4.38 -0.78
C ARG A 150 4.96 4.68 0.69
N ILE A 151 5.96 4.57 1.56
CA ILE A 151 5.83 4.90 2.99
C ILE A 151 5.39 6.36 3.17
N ASN A 152 6.03 7.29 2.47
CA ASN A 152 5.69 8.71 2.55
C ASN A 152 4.25 8.97 2.09
N ARG A 153 3.80 8.33 1.01
CA ARG A 153 2.41 8.43 0.54
C ARG A 153 1.45 7.84 1.56
N ASP A 154 1.73 6.67 2.12
CA ASP A 154 0.84 6.03 3.09
C ASP A 154 0.76 6.87 4.38
N MET A 155 1.89 7.43 4.83
CA MET A 155 1.92 8.43 5.89
C MET A 155 1.12 9.67 5.52
N GLN A 156 1.25 10.22 4.32
CA GLN A 156 0.41 11.34 3.87
C GLN A 156 -1.07 10.94 3.74
N GLY A 157 -1.42 9.73 3.34
CA GLY A 157 -2.82 9.29 3.33
C GLY A 157 -3.43 9.20 4.74
N ILE A 158 -2.59 8.91 5.74
CA ILE A 158 -2.96 8.84 7.16
C ILE A 158 -2.89 10.22 7.85
N PHE A 159 -1.92 11.06 7.46
CA PHE A 159 -1.50 12.29 8.13
C PHE A 159 -1.60 13.56 7.27
N ALA A 160 -2.08 13.51 6.01
CA ALA A 160 -2.58 14.66 5.26
C ALA A 160 -3.92 15.08 5.89
N MET A 161 -3.77 15.47 7.14
CA MET A 161 -4.63 16.31 7.90
C MET A 161 -4.29 17.72 7.41
N ASP A 162 -5.12 18.27 6.53
CA ASP A 162 -5.14 19.71 6.34
C ASP A 162 -5.18 20.39 7.72
N ALA A 163 -4.18 21.24 7.96
CA ALA A 163 -4.25 22.43 8.80
C ALA A 163 -4.87 22.30 10.23
N GLY A 164 -4.53 21.27 11.01
CA GLY A 164 -4.80 21.31 12.46
C GLY A 164 -5.01 20.01 13.22
N GLY A 165 -4.73 18.85 12.64
CA GLY A 165 -4.91 17.57 13.31
C GLY A 165 -3.62 17.04 13.96
N LEU A 166 -3.62 16.95 15.29
CA LEU A 166 -2.79 16.08 16.14
C LEU A 166 -1.28 16.33 16.33
N LEU A 167 -0.59 17.17 15.55
CA LEU A 167 0.86 17.43 15.75
C LEU A 167 1.24 18.83 16.29
N GLY A 168 0.31 19.56 16.90
CA GLY A 168 0.61 20.91 17.40
C GLY A 168 -0.39 21.47 18.40
N ARG A 169 -0.56 20.79 19.54
CA ARG A 169 -1.04 21.40 20.79
C ARG A 169 -0.34 20.73 21.97
N GLY A 170 0.93 21.11 22.13
CA GLY A 170 1.74 20.95 23.33
C GLY A 170 2.50 22.23 23.56
#